data_AF-A0A952ZKM9-F1
#
_entry.id   AF-A0A952ZKM9-F1
#
_cell.length_a   1.000
_cell.length_b   1.000
_cell.length_c   1.000
_cell.angle_alpha   90.00
_cell.angle_beta   90.00
_cell.angle_gamma   90.00
#
_symmetry.space_group_name_H-M   'P 1'
#
loop_
_entity.id
_entity.type
_entity.pdbx_description
1 polymer ?
#
loop_
_entity_poly.entity_id
_entity_poly.type
_entity_poly.pdbx_seq_one_letter_code
_entity_poly.pdbx_strand_id
1 'polypeptide(L)' 'MTISLEREAQILRYYHAEHWRMGTIAAQLGIHRSVVARVIAQAGLPRPSRRRRASGVKSG' A
#
# COMPACT_ATOMS: atom_id res chain seq x y z
N MET A 1 -0.41 -19.58 -5.42
CA MET A 1 -1.34 -18.46 -5.65
C MET A 1 -0.64 -17.43 -6.53
N THR A 2 -0.96 -17.43 -7.82
CA THR A 2 -0.38 -16.51 -8.81
C THR A 2 -1.36 -15.36 -8.97
N ILE A 3 -1.02 -14.19 -8.43
CA ILE A 3 -1.73 -12.96 -8.75
C ILE A 3 -1.37 -12.64 -10.21
N SER A 4 -2.36 -12.46 -11.08
CA SER A 4 -2.11 -12.06 -12.46
C SER A 4 -1.51 -10.66 -12.52
N LEU A 5 -0.63 -10.41 -13.49
CA LEU A 5 0.02 -9.10 -13.71
C LEU A 5 -0.98 -7.94 -13.81
N GLU A 6 -2.18 -8.20 -14.33
CA GLU A 6 -3.28 -7.23 -14.38
C GLU A 6 -3.67 -6.71 -12.98
N ARG A 7 -3.76 -7.61 -12.00
CA ARG A 7 -4.07 -7.25 -10.61
C ARG A 7 -2.91 -6.50 -9.95
N GLU A 8 -1.66 -6.85 -10.24
CA GLU A 8 -0.51 -6.07 -9.77
C GLU A 8 -0.52 -4.65 -10.33
N ALA A 9 -0.76 -4.50 -11.62
CA ALA A 9 -0.86 -3.21 -12.29
C ALA A 9 -2.01 -2.37 -11.72
N GLN A 10 -3.18 -2.97 -11.44
CA GLN A 10 -4.28 -2.27 -10.77
C GLN A 10 -3.89 -1.79 -9.37
N ILE A 11 -3.25 -2.63 -8.56
CA ILE A 11 -2.77 -2.24 -7.22
C ILE A 11 -1.81 -1.05 -7.30
N LEU A 12 -0.83 -1.12 -8.20
CA LEU A 12 0.16 -0.05 -8.38
C LEU A 12 -0.49 1.23 -8.90
N ARG A 13 -1.44 1.13 -9.84
CA ARG A 13 -2.20 2.28 -10.35
C ARG A 13 -3.01 2.95 -9.26
N TYR A 14 -3.80 2.21 -8.47
CA TYR A 14 -4.57 2.81 -7.38
C TYR A 14 -3.68 3.43 -6.30
N TYR A 15 -2.51 2.84 -6.05
CA TYR A 15 -1.55 3.35 -5.07
C TYR A 15 -0.79 4.60 -5.56
N HIS A 16 -0.39 4.66 -6.84
CA HIS A 16 0.36 5.78 -7.40
C HIS A 16 -0.53 6.90 -7.96
N ALA A 17 -1.53 6.54 -8.75
CA ALA A 17 -2.39 7.51 -9.44
C ALA A 17 -3.38 8.16 -8.48
N GLU A 18 -3.95 7.38 -7.56
CA GLU A 18 -4.99 7.87 -6.65
C GLU A 18 -4.52 8.00 -5.19
N HIS A 19 -3.30 7.56 -4.86
CA HIS A 19 -2.77 7.55 -3.49
C HIS A 19 -3.67 6.83 -2.47
N TRP A 20 -4.38 5.79 -2.92
CA TRP A 20 -5.25 5.03 -2.04
C TRP A 20 -4.47 4.27 -0.96
N ARG A 21 -5.10 4.07 0.19
CA ARG A 21 -4.53 3.28 1.29
C ARG A 21 -4.58 1.79 0.90
N MET A 22 -3.56 1.03 1.32
CA MET A 22 -3.49 -0.42 1.10
C MET A 22 -4.76 -1.18 1.53
N GLY A 23 -5.40 -0.76 2.62
CA GLY A 23 -6.64 -1.37 3.11
C GLY A 23 -7.85 -1.10 2.20
N THR A 24 -7.91 0.07 1.58
CA THR A 24 -8.97 0.44 0.63
C THR A 24 -8.82 -0.36 -0.66
N ILE A 25 -7.59 -0.48 -1.17
CA ILE A 25 -7.28 -1.26 -2.36
C ILE A 25 -7.59 -2.75 -2.13
N ALA A 26 -7.26 -3.27 -0.95
CA ALA A 26 -7.58 -4.64 -0.54
C ALA A 26 -9.09 -4.90 -0.52
N ALA A 27 -9.88 -4.00 0.06
CA ALA A 27 -11.33 -4.10 0.09
C ALA A 27 -11.95 -4.00 -1.32
N GLN A 28 -11.45 -3.09 -2.16
CA GLN A 28 -11.95 -2.87 -3.52
C GLN A 28 -11.72 -4.08 -4.44
N LEU A 29 -10.52 -4.67 -4.36
CA LEU A 29 -10.14 -5.82 -5.17
C LEU A 29 -10.57 -7.16 -4.54
N GLY A 30 -11.11 -7.14 -3.31
CA GLY A 30 -11.47 -8.34 -2.56
C GLY A 30 -10.28 -9.23 -2.21
N ILE A 31 -9.06 -8.66 -2.12
CA ILE A 31 -7.83 -9.40 -1.85
C ILE A 31 -7.28 -9.09 -0.46
N HIS A 32 -6.50 -10.03 0.09
CA HIS A 32 -5.90 -9.83 1.40
C HIS A 32 -4.88 -8.68 1.36
N ARG A 33 -4.87 -7.83 2.38
CA ARG A 33 -3.89 -6.72 2.54
C ARG A 33 -2.44 -7.19 2.40
N SER A 34 -2.13 -8.41 2.82
CA SER A 34 -0.79 -9.02 2.70
C SER A 34 -0.33 -9.11 1.24
N VAL A 35 -1.25 -9.35 0.31
CA VAL A 35 -0.97 -9.39 -1.13
C VAL A 35 -0.64 -8.00 -1.64
N VAL A 36 -1.46 -7.00 -1.34
CA VAL A 36 -1.21 -5.58 -1.69
C VAL A 36 0.15 -5.13 -1.14
N ALA A 37 0.46 -5.47 0.11
CA ALA A 37 1.74 -5.14 0.74
C ALA A 37 2.93 -5.84 0.08
N ARG A 38 2.75 -7.06 -0.42
CA ARG A 38 3.78 -7.81 -1.15
C ARG A 38 4.04 -7.22 -2.52
N VAL A 39 3.00 -6.88 -3.29
CA VAL A 39 3.11 -6.25 -4.61
C VAL A 39 3.82 -4.90 -4.51
N ILE A 40 3.42 -4.07 -3.54
CA ILE A 40 4.08 -2.78 -3.28
C ILE A 40 5.55 -2.98 -2.88
N ALA A 41 5.86 -3.96 -2.01
CA ALA A 41 7.23 -4.26 -1.64
C ALA A 41 8.07 -4.81 -2.82
N GLN A 42 7.47 -5.60 -3.69
CA GLN A 42 8.11 -6.16 -4.89
C GLN A 42 8.40 -5.08 -5.93
N ALA A 43 7.56 -4.04 -6.02
CA ALA A 43 7.79 -2.85 -6.82
C ALA A 43 8.84 -1.89 -6.21
N GLY A 44 9.47 -2.25 -5.08
CA GLY A 44 10.48 -1.42 -4.41
C GLY A 44 9.91 -0.19 -3.71
N LEU A 45 8.59 -0.12 -3.53
CA LEU A 45 7.95 1.00 -2.86
C LEU A 45 8.16 0.89 -1.35
N PRO A 46 8.54 2.00 -0.67
CA PRO A 46 8.64 1.99 0.77
C PRO A 46 7.26 1.61 1.30
N ARG A 47 7.23 0.54 2.10
CA ARG A 47 6.07 0.28 2.97
C ARG A 47 5.79 1.62 3.64
N PRO A 48 4.56 2.18 3.52
CA PRO A 48 4.22 3.38 4.25
C PRO A 48 4.40 2.98 5.70
N SER A 49 5.56 3.35 6.24
CA SER A 49 5.87 3.25 7.64
C SER A 49 4.66 3.90 8.25
N ARG A 50 3.96 3.14 9.09
CA ARG A 50 2.90 3.68 9.94
C ARG A 50 3.55 4.92 10.48
N ARG A 51 3.20 6.10 9.94
CA ARG A 51 3.75 7.36 10.42
C ARG A 51 3.27 7.32 11.86
N ARG A 52 4.13 6.87 12.78
CA ARG A 52 4.07 7.33 14.15
C ARG A 52 4.08 8.81 13.89
N ARG A 53 2.93 9.44 14.11
CA ARG A 53 2.86 10.88 14.25
C ARG A 53 4.11 11.21 15.05
N ALA A 54 5.06 11.89 14.42
CA ALA A 54 5.99 12.69 15.17
C ALA A 54 5.08 13.74 15.81
N SER A 55 4.49 13.37 16.94
CA SER A 55 3.89 14.32 17.84
C SER A 55 5.03 15.25 18.17
N GLY A 56 4.93 16.50 17.71
CA GLY A 56 5.83 17.53 18.15
C GLY A 56 5.78 17.57 19.67
N VAL A 57 6.90 17.26 20.30
CA VAL A 57 7.18 17.74 21.65
C VAL A 57 8.30 18.76 21.50
N LYS A 58 7.87 20.03 21.49
CA LYS A 58 8.73 21.15 21.85
C LYS A 58 9.14 20.91 23.31
N SER A 59 10.43 20.90 23.62
CA SER A 59 11.03 21.06 24.97
C SER A 59 12.56 20.97 24.77
N GLY A 60 13.39 21.98 25.02
CA GLY A 60 13.20 23.35 25.52
C GLY A 60 14.41 24.19 25.16
#